data_AF-A0A8I0SQN1-F1
#
_entry.id   AF-A0A8I0SQN1-F1
#
_cell.length_a   1.000
_cell.length_b   1.000
_cell.length_c   1.000
_cell.angle_alpha   90.00
_cell.angle_beta   90.00
_cell.angle_gamma   90.00
#
_symmetry.space_group_name_H-M   'P 1'
#
loop_
_entity.id
_entity.type
_entity.pdbx_description
1 polymer ?
#
loop_
_entity_poly.entity_id
_entity_poly.type
_entity_poly.pdbx_seq_one_letter_code
_entity_poly.pdbx_strand_id
1 'polypeptide(L)'
;MNNQDLKYVPNPKHKEPWQKGRKGALCPKWSHSLAQELLLGSESHPGETKKSRYATHNGLAFKAYPDHRGGWHGYPVGWDEVPVKISNKWLREGLIQLKDIKKFKLLKMDAKGNVVEKK
;
A
#
# COMPACT_ATOMS: atom_id res chain seq x y z
N MET A 1 -2.86 5.49 20.34
CA MET A 1 -3.96 5.78 19.39
C MET A 1 -4.79 4.52 19.29
N ASN A 2 -6.06 4.54 19.70
CA ASN A 2 -6.92 3.37 19.70
C ASN A 2 -7.23 2.96 18.26
N ASN A 3 -7.00 1.69 17.92
CA ASN A 3 -7.20 1.12 16.58
C ASN A 3 -8.69 1.06 16.15
N GLN A 4 -9.62 1.60 16.93
CA GLN A 4 -11.07 1.54 16.68
C GLN A 4 -11.55 2.46 15.53
N ASP A 5 -10.75 3.44 15.11
CA ASP A 5 -11.12 4.37 14.01
C ASP A 5 -10.53 3.98 12.63
N LEU A 6 -9.83 2.84 12.53
CA LEU A 6 -9.16 2.39 11.31
C LEU A 6 -10.03 1.41 10.54
N LYS A 7 -11.11 1.89 9.91
CA LYS A 7 -11.95 1.05 9.03
C LYS A 7 -11.51 1.14 7.58
N TYR A 8 -11.01 0.04 7.02
CA TYR A 8 -10.73 -0.07 5.59
C TYR A 8 -12.04 -0.06 4.80
N VAL A 9 -12.13 0.83 3.82
CA VAL A 9 -13.25 0.93 2.90
C VAL A 9 -12.68 0.74 1.50
N PRO A 10 -12.98 -0.38 0.81
CA PRO A 10 -12.53 -0.56 -0.56
C PRO A 10 -13.20 0.51 -1.44
N ASN A 11 -12.45 1.10 -2.36
CA ASN A 11 -13.02 2.07 -3.29
C ASN A 11 -13.74 1.32 -4.45
N PRO A 12 -15.02 1.54 -4.71
CA PRO A 12 -15.71 0.97 -5.88
C PRO A 12 -15.14 1.46 -7.23
N LYS A 13 -14.19 2.41 -7.24
CA LYS A 13 -13.41 2.79 -8.42
C LYS A 13 -12.24 1.83 -8.75
N HIS A 14 -12.02 0.77 -7.97
CA HIS A 14 -11.20 -0.35 -8.43
C HIS A 14 -11.96 -1.04 -9.58
N LYS A 15 -11.52 -0.81 -10.81
CA LYS A 15 -12.12 -1.41 -12.00
C LYS A 15 -11.47 -2.77 -12.26
N GLU A 16 -12.28 -3.84 -12.19
CA GLU A 16 -12.00 -5.12 -12.85
C GLU A 16 -12.93 -5.23 -14.07
N PRO A 17 -12.45 -5.32 -15.34
CA PRO A 17 -11.07 -5.24 -15.84
C PRO A 17 -10.61 -3.80 -16.22
N TRP A 18 -9.33 -3.70 -16.61
CA TRP A 18 -8.59 -2.49 -16.98
C TRP A 18 -9.34 -1.51 -17.91
N GLN A 19 -9.21 -0.21 -17.64
CA GLN A 19 -9.52 0.86 -18.60
C GLN A 19 -8.34 1.82 -18.74
N LYS A 20 -8.00 2.16 -19.99
CA LYS A 20 -6.92 3.11 -20.34
C LYS A 20 -7.22 4.49 -19.77
N GLY A 21 -6.51 4.90 -18.72
CA GLY A 21 -6.62 6.25 -18.16
C GLY A 21 -6.05 6.34 -16.74
N ARG A 22 -5.36 7.45 -16.44
CA ARG A 22 -4.79 7.75 -15.11
C ARG A 22 -5.92 7.97 -14.09
N LYS A 23 -6.49 6.92 -13.49
CA LYS A 23 -7.14 6.93 -12.16
C LYS A 23 -7.81 5.58 -11.89
N GLY A 24 -7.38 4.96 -10.79
CA GLY A 24 -7.79 3.63 -10.37
C GLY A 24 -6.53 2.82 -10.10
N ALA A 25 -5.95 2.98 -8.91
CA ALA A 25 -4.78 2.20 -8.51
C ALA A 25 -5.12 0.72 -8.70
N LEU A 26 -4.32 0.04 -9.52
CA LEU A 26 -4.38 -1.40 -9.65
C LEU A 26 -4.12 -1.95 -8.25
N CYS A 27 -5.17 -2.44 -7.60
CA CYS A 27 -5.03 -3.17 -6.37
C CYS A 27 -4.74 -4.62 -6.75
N PRO A 28 -3.77 -5.27 -6.12
CA PRO A 28 -3.56 -6.68 -6.21
C PRO A 28 -4.80 -7.35 -5.63
N LYS A 29 -4.97 -8.64 -5.91
CA LYS A 29 -6.03 -9.47 -5.33
C LYS A 29 -5.79 -9.70 -3.83
N TRP A 30 -5.71 -8.63 -3.05
CA TRP A 30 -5.73 -8.67 -1.61
C TRP A 30 -7.19 -8.71 -1.18
N SER A 31 -7.49 -9.63 -0.27
CA SER A 31 -8.80 -9.64 0.38
C SER A 31 -8.99 -8.35 1.18
N HIS A 32 -10.25 -7.93 1.35
CA HIS A 32 -10.56 -6.83 2.25
C HIS A 32 -10.06 -7.08 3.67
N SER A 33 -10.02 -8.34 4.12
CA SER A 33 -9.45 -8.72 5.42
C SER A 33 -7.95 -8.43 5.51
N LEU A 34 -7.17 -8.80 4.50
CA LEU A 34 -5.74 -8.51 4.46
C LEU A 34 -5.48 -7.00 4.43
N ALA A 35 -6.25 -6.24 3.65
CA ALA A 35 -6.11 -4.79 3.60
C ALA A 35 -6.45 -4.12 4.95
N GLN A 36 -7.46 -4.65 5.66
CA GLN A 36 -7.81 -4.22 7.01
C GLN A 36 -6.69 -4.53 8.01
N GLU A 37 -6.11 -5.73 7.97
CA GLU A 37 -4.96 -6.10 8.82
C GLU A 37 -3.75 -5.19 8.58
N LEU A 38 -3.45 -4.92 7.30
CA LEU A 38 -2.36 -4.02 6.93
C LEU A 38 -2.61 -2.59 7.42
N LEU A 39 -3.85 -2.11 7.34
CA LEU A 39 -4.20 -0.80 7.88
C LEU A 39 -4.00 -0.75 9.41
N LEU A 40 -4.41 -1.80 10.13
CA LEU A 40 -4.25 -1.87 11.59
C LEU A 40 -2.77 -1.92 12.01
N GLY A 41 -1.93 -2.60 11.23
CA GLY A 41 -0.48 -2.67 11.43
C GLY A 41 0.32 -1.51 10.80
N SER A 42 -0.36 -0.56 10.16
CA SER A 42 0.32 0.49 9.39
C SER A 42 0.93 1.59 10.28
N GLU A 43 2.08 2.07 9.85
CA GLU A 43 2.81 3.18 10.46
C GLU A 43 2.47 4.51 9.77
N SER A 44 2.21 5.54 10.57
CA SER A 44 1.97 6.88 10.05
C SER A 44 3.21 7.46 9.37
N HIS A 45 3.02 8.25 8.32
CA HIS A 45 4.12 8.94 7.65
C HIS A 45 4.90 9.81 8.66
N PRO A 46 6.23 9.68 8.75
CA PRO A 46 7.05 10.56 9.57
C PRO A 46 7.16 11.95 8.92
N GLY A 47 6.37 12.90 9.41
CA GLY A 47 6.49 14.33 9.03
C GLY A 47 5.55 14.84 7.93
N GLU A 48 4.54 14.08 7.50
CA GLU A 48 3.46 14.64 6.67
C GLU A 48 2.35 15.22 7.55
N THR A 49 1.77 16.34 7.12
CA THR A 49 0.48 16.85 7.61
C THR A 49 -0.70 16.02 7.11
N LYS A 50 -0.53 15.31 5.99
CA LYS A 50 -1.50 14.34 5.47
C LYS A 50 -1.38 13.04 6.27
N LYS A 51 -2.52 12.51 6.74
CA LYS A 51 -2.60 11.30 7.59
C LYS A 51 -2.33 10.00 6.80
N SER A 52 -1.35 9.99 5.90
CA SER A 52 -0.95 8.80 5.16
C SER A 52 -0.34 7.77 6.11
N ARG A 53 -0.61 6.49 5.89
CA ARG A 53 -0.03 5.36 6.64
C ARG A 53 0.54 4.34 5.68
N TYR A 54 1.56 3.60 6.13
CA TYR A 54 2.29 2.64 5.32
C TYR A 54 2.40 1.30 6.05
N ALA A 55 2.23 0.19 5.32
CA ALA A 55 2.49 -1.15 5.81
C ALA A 55 3.25 -1.96 4.74
N THR A 56 3.64 -3.19 5.06
CA THR A 56 4.26 -4.10 4.09
C THR A 56 3.71 -5.50 4.22
N HIS A 57 3.62 -6.20 3.08
CA HIS A 57 3.20 -7.60 3.01
C HIS A 57 3.94 -8.29 1.87
N ASN A 58 4.62 -9.42 2.15
CA ASN A 58 5.39 -10.18 1.15
C ASN A 58 6.36 -9.31 0.31
N GLY A 59 7.00 -8.32 0.94
CA GLY A 59 7.93 -7.40 0.28
C GLY A 59 7.27 -6.28 -0.54
N LEU A 60 5.94 -6.28 -0.68
CA LEU A 60 5.20 -5.17 -1.28
C LEU A 60 4.92 -4.09 -0.23
N ALA A 61 5.01 -2.83 -0.63
CA ALA A 61 4.58 -1.72 0.20
C ALA A 61 3.09 -1.46 0.00
N PHE A 62 2.40 -1.13 1.08
CA PHE A 62 1.01 -0.70 1.12
C PHE A 62 0.94 0.73 1.61
N LYS A 63 0.15 1.56 0.94
CA LYS A 63 -0.14 2.94 1.35
C LYS A 63 -1.63 3.07 1.61
N ALA A 64 -1.98 3.63 2.77
CA ALA A 64 -3.33 3.97 3.14
C ALA A 64 -3.47 5.47 3.41
N TYR A 65 -4.65 6.02 3.12
CA TYR A 65 -5.00 7.40 3.38
C TYR A 65 -6.46 7.50 3.85
N PRO A 66 -6.79 8.47 4.71
CA PRO A 66 -8.16 8.65 5.16
C PRO A 66 -9.03 9.17 4.03
N ASP A 67 -10.29 8.73 4.03
CA ASP A 67 -11.35 9.26 3.21
C ASP A 67 -12.06 10.44 3.89
N HIS A 68 -12.74 11.26 3.09
CA HIS A 68 -13.59 12.35 3.57
C HIS A 68 -14.81 11.87 4.38
N ARG A 69 -15.15 10.57 4.31
CA ARG A 69 -16.28 9.95 5.02
C ARG A 69 -15.88 9.18 6.28
N GLY A 70 -14.64 9.31 6.74
CA GLY A 70 -14.13 8.61 7.93
C GLY A 70 -13.70 7.16 7.70
N GLY A 71 -13.70 6.68 6.45
CA GLY A 71 -13.07 5.42 6.06
C GLY A 71 -11.59 5.59 5.73
N TRP A 72 -10.89 4.49 5.47
CA TRP A 72 -9.51 4.48 4.96
C TRP A 72 -9.43 3.73 3.65
N HIS A 73 -8.77 4.33 2.67
CA HIS A 73 -8.48 3.71 1.39
C HIS A 73 -7.02 3.31 1.34
N GLY A 74 -6.73 2.14 0.80
CA GLY A 74 -5.34 1.71 0.65
C GLY A 74 -5.13 0.83 -0.56
N TYR A 75 -3.92 0.94 -1.11
CA TYR A 75 -3.47 0.29 -2.32
C TYR A 75 -1.97 0.03 -2.19
N PRO A 76 -1.40 -0.99 -2.87
CA PRO A 76 0.03 -1.14 -2.86
C PRO A 76 0.70 -0.06 -3.69
N VAL A 77 1.94 0.22 -3.33
CA VAL A 77 2.77 1.23 -3.97
C VAL A 77 4.15 0.67 -4.24
N GLY A 78 4.88 1.34 -5.14
CA GLY A 78 6.31 1.08 -5.29
C GLY A 78 7.07 1.59 -4.05
N TRP A 79 8.24 0.99 -3.78
CA TRP A 79 9.09 1.45 -2.67
C TRP A 79 9.58 2.90 -2.84
N ASP A 80 9.61 3.44 -4.07
CA ASP A 80 9.92 4.86 -4.31
C ASP A 80 8.86 5.82 -3.73
N GLU A 81 7.64 5.36 -3.45
CA GLU A 81 6.59 6.15 -2.77
C GLU A 81 6.63 6.01 -1.25
N VAL A 82 7.42 5.07 -0.73
CA VAL A 82 7.53 4.82 0.71
C VAL A 82 8.58 5.76 1.30
N PRO A 83 8.28 6.44 2.42
CA PRO A 83 9.25 7.32 3.06
C PRO A 83 10.51 6.56 3.47
N VAL A 84 11.69 7.12 3.14
CA VAL A 84 13.00 6.51 3.43
C VAL A 84 13.16 6.15 4.90
N LYS A 85 12.57 6.94 5.80
CA LYS A 85 12.55 6.64 7.24
C LYS A 85 11.82 5.33 7.57
N ILE A 86 10.69 5.06 6.92
CA ILE A 86 9.91 3.83 7.12
C ILE A 86 10.65 2.64 6.50
N SER A 87 11.11 2.77 5.25
CA SER A 87 11.81 1.66 4.58
C SER A 87 13.13 1.29 5.29
N ASN A 88 13.93 2.27 5.73
CA ASN A 88 15.13 2.02 6.51
C ASN A 88 14.83 1.36 7.87
N LYS A 89 13.74 1.77 8.54
CA LYS A 89 13.30 1.17 9.79
C LYS A 89 12.97 -0.31 9.57
N TRP A 90 12.15 -0.62 8.58
CA TRP A 90 11.74 -2.01 8.27
C TRP A 90 12.89 -2.88 7.78
N LEU A 91 13.86 -2.32 7.04
CA LEU A 91 15.11 -3.01 6.70
C LEU A 91 15.89 -3.40 7.95
N ARG A 92 16.03 -2.47 8.90
CA ARG A 92 16.76 -2.71 10.15
C ARG A 92 16.04 -3.72 11.05
N GLU A 93 14.71 -3.72 11.04
CA GLU A 93 13.86 -4.65 11.79
C GLU A 93 13.72 -6.02 11.10
N GLY A 94 14.24 -6.18 9.88
CA GLY A 94 14.16 -7.43 9.12
C GLY A 94 12.77 -7.74 8.56
N LEU A 95 11.83 -6.79 8.60
CA LEU A 95 10.49 -6.92 8.03
C LEU A 95 10.53 -6.99 6.50
N ILE A 96 11.55 -6.38 5.90
CA ILE A 96 11.82 -6.39 4.46
C ILE A 96 13.31 -6.57 4.20
N GLN A 97 13.65 -6.95 2.97
CA GLN A 97 15.03 -7.08 2.51
C GLN A 97 15.33 -6.08 1.38
N LEU A 98 16.61 -5.74 1.18
CA LEU A 98 17.04 -4.88 0.07
C LEU A 98 16.59 -5.42 -1.30
N LYS A 99 16.51 -6.75 -1.44
CA LYS A 99 16.00 -7.40 -2.66
C LYS A 99 14.54 -7.06 -2.91
N ASP A 100 13.72 -6.91 -1.87
CA ASP A 100 12.29 -6.58 -1.99
C ASP A 100 12.11 -5.14 -2.47
N ILE A 101 12.92 -4.23 -1.92
CA ILE A 101 12.96 -2.82 -2.36
C ILE A 101 13.36 -2.75 -3.84
N LYS A 102 14.42 -3.46 -4.24
CA LYS A 102 14.87 -3.47 -5.64
C LYS A 102 13.83 -4.11 -6.56
N LYS A 103 13.22 -5.21 -6.14
CA LYS A 103 12.22 -5.98 -6.89
C LYS A 103 10.95 -5.19 -7.12
N PHE A 104 10.45 -4.49 -6.10
CA PHE A 104 9.20 -3.72 -6.15
C PHE A 104 9.44 -2.21 -6.13
N LYS A 105 10.61 -1.75 -6.59
CA LYS A 105 11.00 -0.33 -6.61
C LYS A 105 9.94 0.54 -7.28
N LEU A 106 9.58 0.13 -8.49
CA LEU A 106 8.43 0.65 -9.23
C LEU A 106 7.42 -0.47 -9.33
N LEU A 107 6.30 -0.32 -8.63
CA LEU A 107 5.25 -1.32 -8.70
C LEU A 107 4.65 -1.31 -10.10
N LYS A 108 4.75 -2.46 -10.77
CA LYS A 108 4.10 -2.71 -12.05
C LYS A 108 3.13 -3.86 -11.88
N MET A 109 1.94 -3.69 -12.45
CA MET A 109 0.94 -4.74 -12.49
C MET A 109 0.49 -4.97 -13.93
N ASP A 110 0.16 -6.22 -14.24
CA ASP A 110 -0.48 -6.55 -15.50
C ASP A 110 -1.95 -6.07 -15.53
N ALA A 111 -2.61 -6.21 -16.68
CA ALA A 111 -4.01 -5.84 -16.85
C ALA A 111 -4.98 -6.66 -15.98
N LYS A 112 -4.50 -7.72 -15.31
CA LYS A 112 -5.25 -8.62 -14.42
C LYS A 112 -4.98 -8.33 -12.94
N GLY A 113 -4.18 -7.32 -12.61
CA GLY A 113 -3.82 -6.95 -11.23
C GLY A 113 -2.75 -7.86 -10.61
N ASN A 114 -2.04 -8.68 -11.39
CA ASN A 114 -0.90 -9.44 -10.89
C ASN A 114 0.34 -8.57 -10.89
N VAL A 115 1.15 -8.68 -9.84
CA VAL A 115 2.45 -8.00 -9.77
C VAL A 115 3.38 -8.63 -10.79
N VAL A 116 3.92 -7.82 -11.70
CA VAL A 116 4.86 -8.26 -12.73
C VAL A 116 6.28 -7.85 -12.35
N GLU A 117 7.19 -8.82 -12.33
CA GLU A 117 8.60 -8.58 -12.09
C GLU A 117 9.23 -7.84 -13.28
N LYS A 118 10.17 -6.94 -12.96
CA LYS A 118 11.04 -6.36 -13.98
C LYS A 118 12.05 -7.44 -14.38
N LYS A 119 11.88 -8.03 -15.56
CA LYS A 119 12.92 -8.83 -16.22
C LYS A 119 14.17 -7.98 -16.45
#